data_AF-A0A949NEK4-F1
#
_entry.id   AF-A0A949NEK4-F1
#
_cell.length_a   1.000
_cell.length_b   1.000
_cell.length_c   1.000
_cell.angle_alpha   90.00
_cell.angle_beta   90.00
_cell.angle_gamma   90.00
#
_symmetry.space_group_name_H-M   'P 1'
#
loop_
_entity.id
_entity.type
_entity.pdbx_description
1 polymer ?
#
loop_
_entity_poly.entity_id
_entity_poly.type
_entity_poly.pdbx_seq_one_letter_code
_entity_poly.pdbx_strand_id
1 'polypeptide(L)'
;MEEEFDNTLDKLQELFDLLSNYKYELHYRDDCEYEYLEEGSVCITILNPYSENKMYIDLEEEFTLSYGVYHEHFYPDCDGYNEMVKTINGILDNELCSATMYSGQPLKWLGSTTITKAESLQLPIKDVFSFILKIKEFKIRLHTDGGEVHYDFWNPMDDRVVMIKKKA
;
A
#
# COMPACT_ATOMS: atom_id res chain seq x y z
N MET A 1 23.78 -7.05 14.53
CA MET A 1 22.75 -8.10 14.68
C MET A 1 21.57 -7.31 15.17
N GLU A 2 20.73 -6.87 14.23
CA GLU A 2 19.48 -6.19 14.58
C GLU A 2 18.68 -7.15 15.48
N GLU A 3 18.04 -6.59 16.51
CA GLU A 3 17.15 -7.34 17.38
C GLU A 3 15.83 -7.55 16.62
N GLU A 4 15.62 -8.79 16.16
CA GLU A 4 14.33 -9.27 15.67
C GLU A 4 13.34 -9.25 16.84
N PHE A 5 12.10 -8.82 16.58
CA PHE A 5 11.04 -8.86 17.56
C PHE A 5 10.56 -10.30 17.72
N ASP A 6 10.36 -10.72 18.97
CA ASP A 6 9.76 -12.03 19.25
C ASP A 6 8.30 -12.07 18.75
N ASN A 7 7.64 -10.92 18.67
CA ASN A 7 6.28 -10.77 18.14
C ASN A 7 6.01 -9.34 17.65
N THR A 8 5.38 -9.19 16.47
CA THR A 8 4.97 -7.88 15.94
C THR A 8 3.97 -7.13 16.85
N LEU A 9 3.19 -7.87 17.65
CA LEU A 9 2.27 -7.32 18.65
C LEU A 9 2.97 -6.51 19.75
N ASP A 10 4.27 -6.70 19.96
CA ASP A 10 5.05 -5.89 20.90
C ASP A 10 5.04 -4.40 20.52
N LYS A 11 4.73 -4.08 19.26
CA LYS A 11 4.59 -2.71 18.74
C LYS A 11 3.18 -2.14 18.78
N LEU A 12 2.19 -2.90 19.25
CA LEU A 12 0.79 -2.49 19.24
C LEU A 12 0.54 -1.17 20.00
N GLN A 13 1.15 -0.99 21.18
CA GLN A 13 0.99 0.24 21.95
C GLN A 13 1.63 1.46 21.25
N GLU A 14 2.79 1.28 20.63
CA GLU A 14 3.44 2.36 19.87
C GLU A 14 2.60 2.78 18.65
N LEU A 15 1.96 1.80 17.99
CA LEU A 15 1.01 2.06 16.90
C LEU A 15 -0.25 2.79 17.39
N PHE A 16 -0.75 2.51 18.59
CA PHE A 16 -1.86 3.29 19.16
C PHE A 16 -1.47 4.74 19.44
N ASP A 17 -0.27 4.96 19.94
CA ASP A 17 0.23 6.32 20.19
C ASP A 17 0.40 7.07 18.86
N LEU A 18 0.94 6.42 17.83
CA LEU A 18 1.05 6.93 16.46
C LEU A 18 -0.32 7.31 15.88
N LEU A 19 -1.32 6.46 16.07
CA LEU A 19 -2.65 6.60 15.48
C LEU A 19 -3.65 7.37 16.37
N SER A 20 -3.19 7.96 17.47
CA SER A 20 -4.04 8.61 18.49
C SER A 20 -4.97 9.72 17.95
N ASN A 21 -4.63 10.34 16.83
CA ASN A 21 -5.45 11.38 16.17
C ASN A 21 -6.33 10.85 15.03
N TYR A 22 -6.31 9.55 14.77
CA TYR A 22 -7.05 8.88 13.70
C TYR A 22 -8.14 7.99 14.28
N LYS A 23 -9.18 7.76 13.49
CA LYS A 23 -10.18 6.73 13.81
C LYS A 23 -9.68 5.40 13.29
N TYR A 24 -9.63 4.40 14.16
CA TYR A 24 -9.25 3.05 13.78
C TYR A 24 -10.12 2.02 14.52
N GLU A 25 -10.19 0.83 13.93
CA GLU A 25 -10.87 -0.35 14.44
C GLU A 25 -9.84 -1.47 14.61
N LEU A 26 -10.05 -2.32 15.62
CA LEU A 26 -9.24 -3.51 15.84
C LEU A 26 -10.05 -4.72 15.41
N HIS A 27 -9.41 -5.56 14.63
CA HIS A 27 -9.99 -6.79 14.13
C HIS A 27 -9.15 -8.00 14.47
N TYR A 28 -9.85 -9.09 14.70
CA TYR A 28 -9.27 -10.37 15.05
C TYR A 28 -9.87 -11.44 14.13
N ARG A 29 -9.24 -12.61 14.12
CA ARG A 29 -9.68 -13.74 13.29
C ARG A 29 -11.17 -14.10 13.40
N ASP A 30 -11.78 -13.92 14.57
CA ASP A 30 -13.19 -14.24 14.81
C ASP A 30 -14.16 -13.27 14.09
N ASP A 31 -13.66 -12.16 13.55
CA ASP A 31 -14.42 -11.27 12.68
C ASP A 31 -14.47 -11.87 11.27
N CYS A 32 -15.67 -12.10 10.70
CA CYS A 32 -15.84 -12.86 9.46
C CYS A 32 -15.00 -12.37 8.26
N GLU A 33 -14.75 -11.06 8.14
CA GLU A 33 -13.91 -10.51 7.05
C GLU A 33 -12.40 -10.72 7.28
N TYR A 34 -12.00 -11.11 8.49
CA TYR A 34 -10.63 -11.23 8.95
C TYR A 34 -10.25 -12.68 9.33
N GLU A 35 -11.03 -13.68 8.90
CA GLU A 35 -10.75 -15.11 9.12
C GLU A 35 -9.38 -15.56 8.56
N TYR A 36 -8.76 -14.73 7.71
CA TYR A 36 -7.42 -14.93 7.16
C TYR A 36 -6.31 -14.73 8.19
N LEU A 37 -6.54 -13.94 9.25
CA LEU A 37 -5.56 -13.68 10.30
C LEU A 37 -5.23 -14.97 11.07
N GLU A 38 -3.99 -15.10 11.50
CA GLU A 38 -3.58 -16.14 12.42
C GLU A 38 -4.23 -15.98 13.81
N GLU A 39 -4.28 -17.08 14.57
CA GLU A 39 -4.87 -17.06 15.90
C GLU A 39 -4.03 -16.20 16.85
N GLY A 40 -4.65 -15.15 17.42
CA GLY A 40 -3.98 -14.20 18.31
C GLY A 40 -3.41 -12.97 17.59
N SER A 41 -3.36 -12.97 16.26
CA SER A 41 -2.97 -11.82 15.45
C SER A 41 -4.02 -10.71 15.46
N VAL A 42 -3.60 -9.50 15.10
CA VAL A 42 -4.44 -8.30 15.10
C VAL A 42 -4.29 -7.55 13.78
N CYS A 43 -5.41 -7.15 13.19
CA CYS A 43 -5.45 -6.13 12.15
C CYS A 43 -5.91 -4.80 12.74
N ILE A 44 -5.14 -3.74 12.51
CA ILE A 44 -5.54 -2.36 12.76
C ILE A 44 -6.08 -1.79 11.45
N THR A 45 -7.38 -1.47 11.42
CA THR A 45 -8.03 -0.82 10.29
C THR A 45 -8.19 0.67 10.54
N ILE A 46 -7.44 1.49 9.83
CA ILE A 46 -7.48 2.95 9.94
C ILE A 46 -8.50 3.50 8.94
N LEU A 47 -9.48 4.23 9.47
CA LEU A 47 -10.57 4.80 8.69
C LEU A 47 -10.15 6.12 8.05
N ASN A 48 -10.34 6.22 6.73
CA ASN A 48 -10.07 7.43 5.99
C ASN A 48 -11.22 8.44 6.16
N PRO A 49 -10.96 9.68 6.64
CA PRO A 49 -12.02 10.67 6.82
C PRO A 49 -12.52 11.28 5.51
N TYR A 50 -11.81 11.06 4.40
CA TYR A 50 -12.11 11.64 3.09
C TYR A 50 -12.73 10.64 2.10
N SER A 51 -12.63 9.34 2.36
CA SER A 51 -13.10 8.29 1.44
C SER A 51 -13.41 6.97 2.15
N GLU A 52 -13.98 6.01 1.42
CA GLU A 52 -14.17 4.64 1.90
C GLU A 52 -12.89 3.78 1.86
N ASN A 53 -11.80 4.29 1.25
CA ASN A 53 -10.55 3.54 1.14
C ASN A 53 -9.81 3.57 2.48
N LYS A 54 -9.70 2.42 3.14
CA LYS A 54 -9.06 2.27 4.46
C LYS A 54 -7.60 1.86 4.32
N MET A 55 -6.82 2.04 5.39
CA MET A 55 -5.47 1.48 5.53
C MET A 55 -5.52 0.35 6.56
N TYR A 56 -4.79 -0.73 6.29
CA TYR A 56 -4.77 -1.92 7.14
C TYR A 56 -3.33 -2.21 7.57
N ILE A 57 -3.15 -2.54 8.84
CA ILE A 57 -1.87 -2.98 9.41
C ILE A 57 -2.12 -4.32 10.08
N ASP A 58 -1.63 -5.40 9.47
CA ASP A 58 -1.69 -6.73 10.08
C ASP A 58 -0.41 -6.97 10.89
N LEU A 59 -0.60 -7.37 12.14
CA LEU A 59 0.45 -7.75 13.09
C LEU A 59 0.40 -9.27 13.25
N GLU A 60 1.18 -9.97 12.43
CA GLU A 60 1.29 -11.43 12.40
C GLU A 60 2.76 -11.86 12.59
N GLU A 61 3.24 -12.87 11.86
CA GLU A 61 4.67 -13.22 11.81
C GLU A 61 5.53 -12.04 11.28
N GLU A 62 5.00 -11.26 10.34
CA GLU A 62 5.60 -10.04 9.79
C GLU A 62 4.64 -8.85 9.94
N PHE A 63 5.15 -7.63 9.81
CA PHE A 63 4.28 -6.47 9.68
C PHE A 63 3.77 -6.37 8.24
N THR A 64 2.47 -6.25 8.05
CA THR A 64 1.91 -6.08 6.71
C THR A 64 1.13 -4.78 6.61
N LEU A 65 1.46 -3.91 5.64
CA LEU A 65 0.75 -2.66 5.39
C LEU A 65 0.00 -2.73 4.06
N SER A 66 -1.30 -2.46 4.11
CA SER A 66 -2.14 -2.35 2.91
C SER A 66 -2.82 -1.00 2.80
N TYR A 67 -2.79 -0.39 1.61
CA TYR A 67 -3.54 0.83 1.30
C TYR A 67 -3.91 0.88 -0.19
N GLY A 68 -5.21 0.97 -0.51
CA GLY A 68 -5.68 0.82 -1.89
C GLY A 68 -5.27 -0.56 -2.44
N VAL A 69 -4.40 -0.57 -3.45
CA VAL A 69 -3.87 -1.81 -4.05
C VAL A 69 -2.37 -2.02 -3.71
N TYR A 70 -1.79 -1.11 -2.94
CA TYR A 70 -0.46 -1.31 -2.37
C TYR A 70 -0.55 -2.27 -1.18
N HIS A 71 0.39 -3.22 -1.14
CA HIS A 71 0.53 -4.23 -0.11
C HIS A 71 2.01 -4.58 0.01
N GLU A 72 2.56 -4.49 1.22
CA GLU A 72 3.98 -4.73 1.47
C GLU A 72 4.18 -5.38 2.84
N HIS A 73 5.16 -6.28 2.88
CA HIS A 73 5.61 -6.95 4.10
C HIS A 73 6.89 -6.27 4.59
N PHE A 74 6.94 -5.96 5.88
CA PHE A 74 8.12 -5.44 6.54
C PHE A 74 8.61 -6.46 7.55
N TYR A 75 9.93 -6.65 7.56
CA TYR A 75 10.57 -7.60 8.45
C TYR A 75 10.25 -7.24 9.91
N PRO A 76 10.02 -8.23 10.80
CA PRO A 76 9.66 -8.00 12.19
C PRO A 76 10.88 -7.59 13.03
N ASP A 77 11.59 -6.54 12.62
CA ASP A 77 12.71 -5.96 13.35
C ASP A 77 12.57 -4.42 13.43
N CYS A 78 13.54 -3.78 14.07
CA CYS A 78 13.54 -2.33 14.23
C CYS A 78 13.54 -1.57 12.89
N ASP A 79 14.25 -2.05 11.88
CA ASP A 79 14.39 -1.35 10.61
C ASP A 79 13.12 -1.49 9.78
N GLY A 80 12.58 -2.70 9.67
CA GLY A 80 11.30 -2.97 9.01
C GLY A 80 10.15 -2.19 9.65
N TYR A 81 10.07 -2.16 11.00
CA TYR A 81 9.08 -1.35 11.69
C TYR A 81 9.23 0.15 11.44
N ASN A 82 10.46 0.68 11.48
CA ASN A 82 10.71 2.09 11.19
C ASN A 82 10.35 2.46 9.75
N GLU A 83 10.63 1.58 8.78
CA GLU A 83 10.23 1.76 7.39
C GLU A 83 8.70 1.72 7.21
N MET A 84 8.01 0.80 7.89
CA MET A 84 6.55 0.75 7.91
C MET A 84 5.97 2.05 8.50
N VAL A 85 6.42 2.48 9.67
CA VAL A 85 5.95 3.71 10.34
C VAL A 85 6.18 4.94 9.47
N LYS A 86 7.33 5.02 8.78
CA LYS A 86 7.61 6.09 7.82
C LYS A 86 6.62 6.07 6.65
N THR A 87 6.28 4.90 6.14
CA THR A 87 5.31 4.72 5.05
C THR A 87 3.90 5.09 5.49
N ILE A 88 3.47 4.63 6.67
CA ILE A 88 2.18 4.98 7.30
C ILE A 88 2.05 6.51 7.40
N ASN A 89 3.01 7.18 8.04
CA ASN A 89 2.98 8.64 8.18
C ASN A 89 2.96 9.33 6.83
N GLY A 90 3.78 8.89 5.87
CA GLY A 90 3.79 9.47 4.54
C GLY A 90 2.42 9.39 3.84
N ILE A 91 1.72 8.25 3.97
CA ILE A 91 0.37 8.11 3.41
C ILE A 91 -0.62 8.99 4.18
N LEU A 92 -0.66 8.93 5.52
CA LEU A 92 -1.60 9.70 6.34
C LEU A 92 -1.43 11.22 6.20
N ASP A 93 -0.20 11.69 6.06
CA ASP A 93 0.15 13.10 5.76
C ASP A 93 -0.16 13.49 4.31
N ASN A 94 -0.65 12.53 3.52
CA ASN A 94 -1.01 12.69 2.12
C ASN A 94 0.20 13.05 1.22
N GLU A 95 1.41 12.69 1.66
CA GLU A 95 2.68 12.91 0.93
C GLU A 95 3.11 11.68 0.13
N LEU A 96 2.65 10.48 0.49
CA LEU A 96 2.77 9.26 -0.29
C LEU A 96 1.41 8.84 -0.85
N CYS A 97 1.43 8.24 -2.04
CA CYS A 97 0.27 7.56 -2.63
C CYS A 97 0.60 6.12 -3.00
N SER A 98 -0.44 5.29 -3.08
CA SER A 98 -0.39 4.03 -3.81
C SER A 98 -0.36 4.32 -5.31
N ALA A 99 0.71 3.94 -6.00
CA ALA A 99 0.84 4.02 -7.44
C ALA A 99 0.64 2.62 -8.05
N THR A 100 -0.41 2.43 -8.83
CA THR A 100 -0.80 1.12 -9.38
C THR A 100 -0.89 1.15 -10.90
N MET A 101 -0.32 0.13 -11.56
CA MET A 101 -0.39 -0.04 -13.00
C MET A 101 -1.36 -1.15 -13.39
N TYR A 102 -2.23 -0.83 -14.34
CA TYR A 102 -3.22 -1.74 -14.92
C TYR A 102 -3.05 -1.86 -16.43
N SER A 103 -3.56 -2.96 -16.99
CA SER A 103 -3.64 -3.15 -18.45
C SER A 103 -5.06 -3.48 -18.91
N GLY A 104 -5.38 -3.04 -20.13
CA GLY A 104 -6.60 -3.38 -20.85
C GLY A 104 -7.90 -2.81 -20.27
N GLN A 105 -9.02 -3.29 -20.78
CA GLN A 105 -10.38 -2.98 -20.34
C GLN A 105 -11.22 -4.27 -20.42
N PRO A 106 -11.75 -4.82 -19.31
CA PRO A 106 -11.62 -4.32 -17.93
C PRO A 106 -10.18 -4.32 -17.43
N LEU A 107 -9.89 -3.43 -16.47
CA LEU A 107 -8.55 -3.24 -15.91
C LEU A 107 -8.05 -4.53 -15.24
N LYS A 108 -6.81 -4.91 -15.57
CA LYS A 108 -6.09 -6.02 -14.93
C LYS A 108 -4.83 -5.50 -14.26
N TRP A 109 -4.71 -5.74 -12.95
CA TRP A 109 -3.57 -5.32 -12.15
C TRP A 109 -2.28 -5.95 -12.67
N LEU A 110 -1.22 -5.13 -12.72
CA LEU A 110 0.14 -5.55 -13.07
C LEU A 110 1.12 -5.38 -11.90
N GLY A 111 0.88 -4.40 -11.03
CA GLY A 111 1.77 -4.10 -9.91
C GLY A 111 1.46 -2.76 -9.25
N SER A 112 1.84 -2.63 -8.00
CA SER A 112 1.69 -1.43 -7.17
C SER A 112 3.00 -1.12 -6.43
N THR A 113 3.16 0.12 -6.02
CA THR A 113 4.26 0.61 -5.17
C THR A 113 3.81 1.91 -4.49
N THR A 114 4.58 2.43 -3.53
CA THR A 114 4.38 3.77 -2.98
C THR A 114 5.37 4.76 -3.59
N ILE A 115 4.91 5.98 -3.87
CA ILE A 115 5.77 7.09 -4.28
C ILE A 115 5.30 8.38 -3.64
N THR A 116 6.18 9.39 -3.59
CA THR A 116 5.80 10.71 -3.11
C THR A 116 4.89 11.44 -4.08
N LYS A 117 4.13 12.41 -3.56
CA LYS A 117 3.31 13.33 -4.35
C LYS A 117 4.13 14.04 -5.42
N ALA A 118 5.30 14.54 -5.05
CA ALA A 118 6.21 15.20 -5.99
C ALA A 118 6.66 14.25 -7.12
N GLU A 119 7.05 13.02 -6.78
CA GLU A 119 7.44 12.01 -7.76
C GLU A 119 6.29 11.61 -8.67
N SER A 120 5.07 11.50 -8.15
CA SER A 120 3.90 11.23 -8.99
C SER A 120 3.76 12.27 -10.09
N LEU A 121 4.02 13.55 -9.80
CA LEU A 121 3.86 14.64 -10.77
C LEU A 121 5.03 14.71 -11.78
N GLN A 122 6.24 14.32 -11.35
CA GLN A 122 7.47 14.64 -12.07
C GLN A 122 8.16 13.43 -12.71
N LEU A 123 8.08 12.25 -12.07
CA LEU A 123 8.77 11.06 -12.56
C LEU A 123 8.04 10.47 -13.77
N PRO A 124 8.78 10.09 -14.83
CA PRO A 124 8.21 9.31 -15.91
C PRO A 124 7.66 7.97 -15.40
N ILE A 125 6.47 7.58 -15.88
CA ILE A 125 5.84 6.28 -15.56
C ILE A 125 6.81 5.09 -15.73
N LYS A 126 7.67 5.15 -16.75
CA LYS A 126 8.65 4.08 -17.02
C LYS A 126 9.68 3.88 -15.92
N ASP A 127 9.96 4.93 -15.14
CA ASP A 127 10.97 4.92 -14.09
C ASP A 127 10.33 4.44 -12.78
N VAL A 128 9.13 4.95 -12.45
CA VAL A 128 8.30 4.48 -11.33
C VAL A 128 8.03 2.97 -11.43
N PHE A 129 7.56 2.51 -12.59
CA PHE A 129 7.16 1.12 -12.80
C PHE A 129 8.23 0.29 -13.52
N SER A 130 9.51 0.65 -13.35
CA SER A 130 10.61 -0.05 -14.01
C SER A 130 10.65 -1.54 -13.67
N PHE A 131 10.22 -1.93 -12.46
CA PHE A 131 10.10 -3.33 -12.02
C PHE A 131 9.05 -4.10 -12.82
N ILE A 132 7.88 -3.52 -13.06
CA ILE A 132 6.81 -4.10 -13.90
C ILE A 132 7.23 -4.14 -15.37
N LEU A 133 7.81 -3.07 -15.88
CA LEU A 133 8.21 -2.96 -17.28
C LEU A 133 9.45 -3.80 -17.61
N LYS A 134 10.09 -4.48 -16.67
CA LYS A 134 11.09 -5.51 -16.99
C LYS A 134 10.42 -6.80 -17.47
N ILE A 135 9.20 -7.09 -17.00
CA ILE A 135 8.44 -8.30 -17.33
C ILE A 135 7.94 -8.22 -18.79
N LYS A 136 8.37 -9.18 -19.62
CA LYS A 136 8.07 -9.20 -21.06
C LYS A 136 6.58 -9.26 -21.35
N GLU A 137 5.85 -10.12 -20.63
CA GLU A 137 4.42 -10.31 -20.81
C GLU A 137 3.63 -9.04 -20.52
N PHE A 138 3.96 -8.33 -19.44
CA PHE A 138 3.29 -7.09 -19.05
C PHE A 138 3.50 -5.98 -20.08
N LYS A 139 4.73 -5.86 -20.62
CA LYS A 139 4.99 -4.95 -21.74
C LYS A 139 4.13 -5.27 -22.98
N ILE A 140 3.97 -6.55 -23.32
CA ILE A 140 3.14 -6.97 -24.46
C ILE A 140 1.67 -6.59 -24.23
N ARG A 141 1.14 -6.85 -23.02
CA ARG A 141 -0.23 -6.47 -22.65
C ARG A 141 -0.42 -4.96 -22.75
N LEU A 142 0.48 -4.16 -22.17
CA LEU A 142 0.41 -2.69 -22.22
C LEU A 142 0.50 -2.14 -23.66
N HIS A 143 1.32 -2.73 -24.52
CA HIS A 143 1.40 -2.31 -25.92
C HIS A 143 0.12 -2.65 -26.71
N THR A 144 -0.43 -3.85 -26.52
CA THR A 144 -1.59 -4.36 -27.26
C THR A 144 -2.90 -3.75 -26.77
N ASP A 145 -3.07 -3.69 -25.45
CA ASP A 145 -4.33 -3.39 -24.79
C ASP A 145 -4.36 -1.97 -24.19
N GLY A 146 -3.21 -1.30 -24.10
CA GLY A 146 -3.09 -0.07 -23.35
C GLY A 146 -3.20 -0.34 -21.85
N GLY A 147 -3.44 0.70 -21.08
CA GLY A 147 -3.58 0.57 -19.64
C GLY A 147 -3.81 1.89 -18.95
N GLU A 148 -3.72 1.86 -17.63
CA GLU A 148 -3.91 3.00 -16.76
C GLU A 148 -2.90 2.93 -15.62
N VAL A 149 -2.45 4.11 -15.17
CA VAL A 149 -1.74 4.26 -13.91
C VAL A 149 -2.62 5.06 -12.98
N HIS A 150 -2.93 4.49 -11.82
CA HIS A 150 -3.72 5.12 -10.77
C HIS A 150 -2.76 5.55 -9.67
N TYR A 151 -2.91 6.79 -9.21
CA TYR A 151 -2.23 7.34 -8.06
C TYR A 151 -3.29 7.67 -7.02
N ASP A 152 -3.39 6.82 -6.01
CA ASP A 152 -4.43 6.85 -4.99
C ASP A 152 -3.82 7.41 -3.69
N PHE A 153 -4.23 8.62 -3.33
CA PHE A 153 -3.76 9.39 -2.18
C PHE A 153 -4.69 9.18 -0.99
N TRP A 154 -4.21 9.50 0.22
CA TRP A 154 -5.06 9.48 1.42
C TRP A 154 -6.22 10.47 1.32
N ASN A 155 -5.95 11.68 0.82
CA ASN A 155 -6.98 12.60 0.41
C ASN A 155 -7.26 12.42 -1.10
N PRO A 156 -8.43 11.89 -1.49
CA PRO A 156 -8.75 11.56 -2.87
C PRO A 156 -8.86 12.80 -3.78
N MET A 157 -8.86 14.02 -3.22
CA MET A 157 -8.78 15.24 -4.01
C MET A 157 -7.49 15.33 -4.84
N ASP A 158 -6.43 14.63 -4.42
CA ASP A 158 -5.15 14.55 -5.13
C ASP A 158 -5.04 13.31 -6.04
N ASP A 159 -6.06 12.44 -6.07
CA ASP A 159 -6.08 11.24 -6.90
C ASP A 159 -5.93 11.57 -8.37
N ARG A 160 -5.26 10.68 -9.10
CA ARG A 160 -5.02 10.88 -10.53
C ARG A 160 -4.91 9.58 -11.29
N VAL A 161 -5.50 9.58 -12.48
CA VAL A 161 -5.38 8.50 -13.45
C VAL A 161 -4.63 8.99 -14.70
N VAL A 162 -3.64 8.23 -15.14
CA VAL A 162 -2.89 8.50 -16.37
C VAL A 162 -3.07 7.35 -17.35
N MET A 163 -3.57 7.66 -18.54
CA MET A 163 -3.82 6.67 -19.59
C MET A 163 -2.52 6.26 -20.31
N ILE A 164 -2.30 4.95 -20.42
CA ILE A 164 -1.25 4.35 -21.25
C ILE A 164 -1.88 3.98 -22.60
N LYS A 165 -1.43 4.66 -23.67
CA LYS A 165 -1.91 4.39 -25.03
C LYS A 165 -1.31 3.09 -25.58
N LYS A 166 -2.13 2.38 -26.34
CA LYS A 166 -1.70 1.28 -27.22
C LYS A 166 -0.62 1.78 -28.18
N LYS A 167 0.33 0.92 -28.52
CA LYS A 167 1.22 1.18 -29.66
C LYS A 167 0.51 0.73 -30.93
N ALA A 168 0.39 1.66 -31.88
CA ALA A 168 -0.10 1.38 -33.23
C ALA A 168 0.89 0.53 -34.02
#